data_AF-A0A9P1GD35-F1
#
_entry.id   AF-A0A9P1GD35-F1
#
_cell.length_a   1.000
_cell.length_b   1.000
_cell.length_c   1.000
_cell.angle_alpha   90.00
_cell.angle_beta   90.00
_cell.angle_gamma   90.00
#
_symmetry.space_group_name_H-M   'P 1'
#
loop_
_entity.id
_entity.type
_entity.pdbx_description
1 polymer ?
#
loop_
_entity_poly.entity_id
_entity_poly.type
_entity_poly.pdbx_seq_one_letter_code
_entity_poly.pdbx_strand_id
1 'polypeptide(L)'
;MAAVVVDSQDLTKTDDQVRDASQLVAATEADAKGPDQSLSTPEASETLEEGRGSQDDKRNGALVPVTDASQVVQPMEGMTWQQLDSYNSSQAYCHHCKKLVDTKIEKVIRKKGHRSLTCQACHNICTMLYKNFDMQALGWQTLGSEDLVSFFKSAHMCKDAGGRFKLDKIKLQITETLTTIHRTLTRKTSGGSFLPLSVYEQQGYDVKAIEEKAEWMSSALFGKVFRVATITVDHEKIEEVVRERVQSAMRKVGGQKRSAPKDGEGEQDDVDMESLASLESSDSEASSVPKRQKSKTGKAKKVKKQKTQKLTGEQKKIKKENQAQIKKARALEKVVAPALPAAKRALKADHAPVALEGLVQAAKESIKSATKFIANAEKLSAKGEKCDPWEFDAKKCAKELRATTAEAEQLAKIVKNLGTDGLATLAKTAVEAAQAEATKNNEQ
;
A
#
# COMPACT_ATOMS: atom_id res chain seq x y z
N MET A 1 67.87 -12.80 14.40
CA MET A 1 66.70 -13.06 13.54
C MET A 1 65.97 -11.74 13.37
N ALA A 2 65.94 -11.24 12.14
CA ALA A 2 65.46 -9.90 11.81
C ALA A 2 63.93 -9.84 11.84
N ALA A 3 63.39 -8.85 12.55
CA ALA A 3 61.96 -8.55 12.57
C ALA A 3 61.64 -7.57 11.43
N VAL A 4 60.80 -8.00 10.49
CA VAL A 4 60.24 -7.15 9.44
C VAL A 4 58.89 -6.66 9.96
N VAL A 5 58.83 -5.36 10.25
CA VAL A 5 57.59 -4.62 10.53
C VAL A 5 57.03 -4.19 9.17
N VAL A 6 55.80 -4.60 8.85
CA VAL A 6 55.07 -4.12 7.67
C VAL A 6 53.90 -3.28 8.17
N ASP A 7 54.01 -1.97 7.96
CA ASP A 7 52.96 -0.97 8.15
C ASP A 7 51.77 -1.25 7.22
N SER A 8 50.57 -1.41 7.80
CA SER A 8 49.31 -1.46 7.07
C SER A 8 48.68 -0.08 7.07
N GLN A 9 48.85 0.68 5.99
CA GLN A 9 48.15 1.94 5.76
C GLN A 9 46.83 1.72 5.02
N ASP A 10 45.77 2.21 5.66
CA ASP A 10 44.56 2.85 5.12
C ASP A 10 44.15 2.61 3.66
N LEU A 11 43.09 1.80 3.49
CA LEU A 11 42.23 1.80 2.31
C LEU A 11 40.76 1.92 2.74
N THR A 12 40.35 3.13 3.13
CA THR A 12 38.92 3.48 3.31
C THR A 12 38.62 4.81 2.62
N LYS A 13 38.65 4.85 1.29
CA LYS A 13 38.11 5.97 0.49
C LYS A 13 37.83 5.50 -0.94
N THR A 14 36.59 5.14 -1.23
CA THR A 14 35.90 5.25 -2.54
C THR A 14 34.53 4.57 -2.45
N ASP A 15 33.53 5.24 -1.89
CA ASP A 15 32.15 4.72 -1.91
C ASP A 15 31.09 5.83 -1.91
N ASP A 16 31.32 6.90 -2.71
CA ASP A 16 30.42 8.06 -2.78
C ASP A 16 30.09 8.52 -4.22
N GLN A 17 30.11 7.61 -5.21
CA GLN A 17 29.80 7.95 -6.62
C GLN A 17 28.72 7.08 -7.29
N VAL A 18 27.76 6.52 -6.53
CA VAL A 18 26.57 5.85 -7.11
C VAL A 18 25.29 6.56 -6.67
N ARG A 19 25.16 7.84 -7.03
CA ARG A 19 23.93 8.62 -6.79
C ARG A 19 23.66 9.68 -7.87
N ASP A 20 23.84 9.37 -9.15
CA ASP A 20 23.32 10.28 -10.19
C ASP A 20 23.04 9.66 -11.58
N ALA A 21 22.42 8.47 -11.62
CA ALA A 21 22.03 7.82 -12.89
C ALA A 21 20.54 8.00 -13.28
N SER A 22 19.80 8.92 -12.63
CA SER A 22 18.35 9.07 -12.87
C SER A 22 17.93 10.35 -13.62
N GLN A 23 18.85 11.14 -14.19
CA GLN A 23 18.52 12.39 -14.90
C GLN A 23 18.87 12.44 -16.40
N LEU A 24 19.34 11.36 -17.03
CA LEU A 24 19.77 11.38 -18.45
C LEU A 24 18.91 10.53 -19.41
N VAL A 25 17.59 10.65 -19.33
CA VAL A 25 16.69 10.15 -20.40
C VAL A 25 15.71 11.25 -20.81
N ALA A 26 16.25 12.35 -21.31
CA ALA A 26 15.49 13.43 -21.91
C ALA A 26 16.32 14.16 -22.97
N ALA A 27 16.64 13.49 -24.07
CA ALA A 27 16.94 14.11 -25.38
C ALA A 27 17.35 13.02 -26.38
N THR A 28 16.40 12.59 -27.23
CA THR A 28 16.60 12.25 -28.65
C THR A 28 15.29 11.69 -29.23
N GLU A 29 14.36 12.59 -29.58
CA GLU A 29 13.33 12.28 -30.59
C GLU A 29 13.56 13.24 -31.77
N ALA A 30 14.25 12.73 -32.79
CA ALA A 30 14.31 13.33 -34.12
C ALA A 30 14.12 12.20 -35.15
N ASP A 31 13.08 12.39 -35.96
CA ASP A 31 12.85 11.84 -37.30
C ASP A 31 13.29 10.40 -37.63
N ALA A 32 12.31 9.51 -37.69
CA ALA A 32 12.34 8.39 -38.63
C ALA A 32 10.91 8.06 -39.12
N LYS A 33 10.54 8.67 -40.25
CA LYS A 33 9.47 8.23 -41.15
C LYS A 33 9.86 6.86 -41.72
N GLY A 34 9.03 5.84 -41.50
CA GLY A 34 9.17 4.51 -42.10
C GLY A 34 7.81 3.84 -42.27
N PRO A 35 7.61 2.99 -43.31
CA PRO A 35 6.37 2.95 -44.05
C PRO A 35 5.34 1.93 -43.55
N ASP A 36 4.12 2.24 -43.95
CA ASP A 36 2.87 1.48 -43.90
C ASP A 36 3.05 0.03 -44.39
N GLN A 37 2.76 -0.94 -43.53
CA GLN A 37 2.54 -2.34 -43.92
C GLN A 37 1.21 -2.83 -43.37
N SER A 38 0.22 -2.81 -44.25
CA SER A 38 -1.07 -3.46 -44.12
C SER A 38 -0.90 -4.98 -44.09
N LEU A 39 -1.21 -5.60 -42.94
CA LEU A 39 -1.30 -7.05 -42.78
C LEU A 39 -2.78 -7.46 -42.80
N SER A 40 -3.17 -8.04 -43.93
CA SER A 40 -4.45 -8.70 -44.18
C SER A 40 -4.58 -9.95 -43.30
N THR A 41 -5.71 -10.08 -42.60
CA THR A 41 -6.11 -11.33 -41.93
C THR A 41 -7.14 -12.05 -42.81
N PRO A 42 -7.03 -13.38 -43.01
CA PRO A 42 -8.06 -14.13 -43.71
C PRO A 42 -9.20 -14.53 -42.77
N GLU A 43 -10.41 -14.40 -43.29
CA GLU A 43 -11.66 -14.99 -42.80
C GLU A 43 -11.54 -16.52 -42.68
N ALA A 44 -12.01 -17.06 -41.56
CA ALA A 44 -12.47 -18.43 -41.47
C ALA A 44 -13.78 -18.44 -40.67
N SER A 45 -14.86 -18.68 -41.41
CA SER A 45 -16.21 -18.95 -40.95
C SER A 45 -16.33 -20.41 -40.55
N GLU A 46 -16.96 -20.68 -39.41
CA GLU A 46 -17.61 -21.97 -39.19
C GLU A 46 -18.86 -21.80 -38.31
N THR A 47 -19.96 -22.24 -38.91
CA THR A 47 -21.35 -22.32 -38.48
C THR A 47 -21.61 -23.61 -37.68
N LEU A 48 -22.81 -23.70 -37.07
CA LEU A 48 -23.49 -24.85 -36.40
C LEU A 48 -23.45 -24.77 -34.86
N GLU A 49 -24.49 -25.07 -34.09
CA GLU A 49 -25.90 -25.39 -34.36
C GLU A 49 -26.75 -25.20 -33.08
N GLU A 50 -28.05 -25.40 -33.24
CA GLU A 50 -29.17 -25.14 -32.35
C GLU A 50 -29.19 -25.92 -31.03
N GLY A 51 -29.88 -25.36 -30.03
CA GLY A 51 -30.20 -26.05 -28.77
C GLY A 51 -31.40 -25.42 -28.06
N ARG A 52 -32.59 -25.92 -28.40
CA ARG A 52 -33.91 -25.57 -27.82
C ARG A 52 -33.98 -25.83 -26.30
N GLY A 53 -34.73 -24.97 -25.59
CA GLY A 53 -35.09 -25.20 -24.19
C GLY A 53 -36.17 -24.24 -23.69
N SER A 54 -37.42 -24.54 -24.03
CA SER A 54 -38.64 -23.85 -23.61
C SER A 54 -38.94 -24.09 -22.12
N GLN A 55 -39.31 -23.05 -21.36
CA GLN A 55 -40.17 -23.23 -20.20
C GLN A 55 -41.03 -21.99 -19.95
N ASP A 56 -42.32 -22.20 -20.19
CA ASP A 56 -43.45 -21.32 -19.93
C ASP A 56 -43.59 -20.97 -18.45
N ASP A 57 -43.80 -19.68 -18.15
CA ASP A 57 -44.44 -19.26 -16.91
C ASP A 57 -45.50 -18.19 -17.18
N LYS A 58 -46.75 -18.66 -17.16
CA LYS A 58 -47.97 -17.87 -17.27
C LYS A 58 -48.20 -17.10 -15.97
N ARG A 59 -48.20 -15.76 -16.03
CA ARG A 59 -48.94 -14.93 -15.07
C ARG A 59 -49.77 -13.86 -15.75
N ASN A 60 -51.08 -14.05 -15.63
CA ASN A 60 -52.14 -13.12 -16.00
C ASN A 60 -52.10 -11.84 -15.16
N GLY A 61 -52.32 -10.71 -15.84
CA GLY A 61 -53.40 -9.78 -15.48
C GLY A 61 -53.06 -8.62 -14.56
N ALA A 62 -52.87 -7.43 -15.16
CA ALA A 62 -53.62 -6.22 -14.82
C ALA A 62 -53.28 -5.12 -15.84
N LEU A 63 -54.23 -4.86 -16.76
CA LEU A 63 -54.18 -3.75 -17.71
C LEU A 63 -54.33 -2.43 -16.97
N VAL A 64 -53.26 -1.65 -16.92
CA VAL A 64 -53.31 -0.21 -16.61
C VAL A 64 -53.20 0.53 -17.95
N PRO A 65 -54.10 1.45 -18.28
CA PRO A 65 -54.01 2.23 -19.51
C PRO A 65 -52.87 3.25 -19.36
N VAL A 66 -51.72 2.96 -19.97
CA VAL A 66 -50.62 3.91 -20.12
C VAL A 66 -50.86 4.69 -21.40
N THR A 67 -51.51 5.84 -21.28
CA THR A 67 -51.38 6.92 -22.25
C THR A 67 -50.03 7.57 -22.03
N ASP A 68 -49.00 7.12 -22.75
CA ASP A 68 -47.81 7.93 -22.93
C ASP A 68 -47.12 7.54 -24.23
N ALA A 69 -46.65 8.55 -24.96
CA ALA A 69 -46.02 8.42 -26.27
C ALA A 69 -44.75 7.56 -26.16
N SER A 70 -44.93 6.25 -26.29
CA SER A 70 -43.84 5.28 -26.35
C SER A 70 -43.11 5.51 -27.67
N GLN A 71 -42.04 6.31 -27.62
CA GLN A 71 -41.07 6.36 -28.71
C GLN A 71 -40.59 4.93 -28.92
N VAL A 72 -40.99 4.35 -30.05
CA VAL A 72 -40.51 3.05 -30.53
C VAL A 72 -38.99 3.17 -30.59
N VAL A 73 -38.29 2.61 -29.60
CA VAL A 73 -36.84 2.54 -29.60
C VAL A 73 -36.49 1.55 -30.72
N GLN A 74 -36.16 2.09 -31.90
CA GLN A 74 -35.68 1.26 -32.99
C GLN A 74 -34.44 0.49 -32.49
N PRO A 75 -34.38 -0.85 -32.71
CA PRO A 75 -33.21 -1.62 -32.35
C PRO A 75 -31.98 -1.03 -33.04
N MET A 76 -30.84 -1.02 -32.33
CA MET A 76 -29.61 -0.33 -32.77
C MET A 76 -29.14 -0.79 -34.16
N GLU A 77 -29.46 -2.03 -34.53
CA GLU A 77 -29.17 -2.65 -35.83
C GLU A 77 -29.95 -2.03 -37.00
N GLY A 78 -31.06 -1.33 -36.73
CA GLY A 78 -31.90 -0.68 -37.73
C GLY A 78 -31.65 0.82 -37.91
N MET A 79 -30.73 1.41 -37.14
CA MET A 79 -30.41 2.84 -37.25
C MET A 79 -29.37 3.09 -38.34
N THR A 80 -29.66 4.08 -39.20
CA THR A 80 -28.67 4.58 -40.16
C THR A 80 -27.51 5.27 -39.44
N TRP A 81 -26.31 5.29 -40.05
CA TRP A 81 -25.13 5.95 -39.46
C TRP A 81 -25.38 7.42 -39.07
N GLN A 82 -26.19 8.16 -39.83
CA GLN A 82 -26.58 9.54 -39.52
C GLN A 82 -27.50 9.64 -38.28
N GLN A 83 -28.39 8.67 -38.07
CA GLN A 83 -29.21 8.59 -36.85
C GLN A 83 -28.35 8.20 -35.64
N LEU A 84 -27.36 7.32 -35.83
CA LEU A 84 -26.39 6.99 -34.79
C LEU A 84 -25.55 8.21 -34.39
N ASP A 85 -25.07 8.99 -35.36
CA ASP A 85 -24.23 10.16 -35.11
C ASP A 85 -25.02 11.30 -34.42
N SER A 86 -26.25 11.55 -34.86
CA SER A 86 -27.15 12.50 -34.20
C SER A 86 -27.55 12.04 -32.79
N TYR A 87 -27.75 10.74 -32.54
CA TYR A 87 -27.97 10.19 -31.20
C TYR A 87 -26.72 10.34 -30.32
N ASN A 88 -25.53 10.10 -30.88
CA ASN A 88 -24.23 10.23 -30.23
C ASN A 88 -23.81 11.67 -29.95
N SER A 89 -24.32 12.65 -30.70
CA SER A 89 -24.01 14.08 -30.49
C SER A 89 -24.40 14.56 -29.07
N SER A 90 -25.37 13.90 -28.44
CA SER A 90 -25.81 14.17 -27.06
C SER A 90 -25.08 13.32 -26.01
N GLN A 91 -24.39 12.26 -26.44
CA GLN A 91 -23.69 11.31 -25.59
C GLN A 91 -22.28 11.80 -25.30
N ALA A 92 -22.11 12.44 -24.14
CA ALA A 92 -20.78 12.80 -23.68
C ALA A 92 -20.12 11.63 -22.95
N TYR A 93 -18.90 11.28 -23.35
CA TYR A 93 -18.09 10.27 -22.67
C TYR A 93 -17.23 10.91 -21.58
N CYS A 94 -17.07 10.21 -20.46
CA CYS A 94 -16.17 10.61 -19.41
C CYS A 94 -14.72 10.56 -19.90
N HIS A 95 -13.96 11.65 -19.73
CA HIS A 95 -12.56 11.72 -20.14
C HIS A 95 -11.68 10.63 -19.50
N HIS A 96 -11.90 10.31 -18.22
CA HIS A 96 -11.13 9.33 -17.46
C HIS A 96 -11.49 7.87 -17.74
N CYS A 97 -12.74 7.44 -17.55
CA CYS A 97 -13.10 6.02 -17.70
C CYS A 97 -13.71 5.65 -19.06
N LYS A 98 -13.91 6.62 -19.95
CA LYS A 98 -14.58 6.46 -21.26
C LYS A 98 -15.98 5.87 -21.19
N LYS A 99 -16.64 5.90 -20.02
CA LYS A 99 -18.06 5.51 -19.89
C LYS A 99 -18.96 6.65 -20.32
N LEU A 100 -20.13 6.29 -20.85
CA LEU A 100 -21.20 7.22 -21.15
C LEU A 100 -21.59 8.02 -19.89
N VAL A 101 -21.78 9.33 -20.03
CA VAL A 101 -22.27 10.19 -18.95
C VAL A 101 -23.58 10.81 -19.38
N ASP A 102 -24.59 10.66 -18.53
CA ASP A 102 -25.90 11.26 -18.75
C ASP A 102 -25.79 12.79 -18.69
N THR A 103 -25.76 13.41 -19.87
CA THR A 103 -25.73 14.87 -20.05
C THR A 103 -27.03 15.55 -19.63
N LYS A 104 -28.11 14.77 -19.49
CA LYS A 104 -29.44 15.23 -19.05
C LYS A 104 -29.51 15.54 -17.56
N ILE A 105 -28.50 15.17 -16.76
CA ILE A 105 -28.48 15.52 -15.33
C ILE A 105 -28.11 17.01 -15.23
N GLU A 106 -29.04 17.86 -14.77
CA GLU A 106 -28.86 19.32 -14.56
C GLU A 106 -27.57 19.71 -13.80
N LYS A 107 -26.94 18.75 -13.12
CA LYS A 107 -25.68 18.88 -12.38
C LYS A 107 -24.54 18.10 -13.06
N VAL A 108 -24.28 18.37 -14.34
CA VAL A 108 -23.01 17.94 -14.95
C VAL A 108 -21.88 18.73 -14.29
N ILE A 109 -20.95 18.03 -13.64
CA ILE A 109 -19.77 18.64 -13.01
C ILE A 109 -18.81 19.10 -14.12
N ARG A 110 -19.00 20.33 -14.59
CA ARG A 110 -18.02 21.02 -15.44
C ARG A 110 -17.18 21.92 -14.55
N LYS A 111 -15.87 21.70 -14.48
CA LYS A 111 -14.97 22.71 -13.91
C LYS A 111 -14.98 23.92 -14.84
N LYS A 112 -15.17 25.12 -14.29
CA LYS A 112 -15.18 26.38 -15.05
C LYS A 112 -13.90 26.47 -15.90
N GLY A 113 -14.04 26.41 -17.22
CA GLY A 113 -12.93 26.49 -18.18
C GLY A 113 -12.38 25.17 -18.74
N HIS A 114 -12.72 24.00 -18.18
CA HIS A 114 -12.30 22.72 -18.75
C HIS A 114 -13.35 22.17 -19.73
N ARG A 115 -12.93 21.92 -20.97
CA ARG A 115 -13.75 21.30 -22.02
C ARG A 115 -14.02 19.81 -21.76
N SER A 116 -13.28 19.16 -20.85
CA SER A 116 -13.39 17.73 -20.59
C SER A 116 -14.50 17.40 -19.59
N LEU A 117 -15.40 16.53 -20.00
CA LEU A 117 -16.48 16.04 -19.16
C LEU A 117 -15.98 14.87 -18.30
N THR A 118 -16.29 14.90 -17.00
CA THR A 118 -15.91 13.83 -16.06
C THR A 118 -17.14 13.30 -15.33
N CYS A 119 -17.26 11.98 -15.23
CA CYS A 119 -18.37 11.38 -14.50
C CYS A 119 -18.20 11.58 -12.99
N GLN A 120 -19.31 11.58 -12.26
CA GLN A 120 -19.30 11.78 -10.80
C GLN A 120 -18.43 10.76 -10.06
N ALA A 121 -18.39 9.51 -10.54
CA ALA A 121 -17.57 8.46 -9.96
C ALA A 121 -16.06 8.75 -10.11
N CYS A 122 -15.61 9.08 -11.33
CA CYS A 122 -14.21 9.46 -11.57
C CYS A 122 -13.84 10.73 -10.81
N HIS A 123 -14.74 11.71 -10.73
CA HIS A 123 -14.54 12.90 -9.92
C HIS A 123 -14.32 12.57 -8.44
N ASN A 124 -15.16 11.70 -7.85
CA ASN A 124 -15.02 11.27 -6.47
C ASN A 124 -13.71 10.50 -6.23
N ILE A 125 -13.31 9.63 -7.17
CA ILE A 125 -12.03 8.90 -7.11
C ILE A 125 -10.88 9.91 -7.14
N CYS A 126 -10.86 10.84 -8.11
CA CYS A 126 -9.84 11.88 -8.19
C CYS A 126 -9.74 12.70 -6.90
N THR A 127 -10.86 13.20 -6.38
CA THR A 127 -10.89 13.95 -5.12
C THR A 127 -10.32 13.13 -3.96
N MET A 128 -10.60 11.82 -3.92
CA MET A 128 -10.03 10.93 -2.91
C MET A 128 -8.53 10.71 -3.10
N LEU A 129 -8.05 10.60 -4.34
CA LEU A 129 -6.63 10.46 -4.65
C LEU A 129 -5.85 11.69 -4.19
N TYR A 130 -6.25 12.89 -4.63
CA TYR A 130 -5.59 14.15 -4.25
C TYR A 130 -5.63 14.42 -2.74
N LYS A 131 -6.65 13.93 -2.03
CA LYS A 131 -6.78 14.12 -0.58
C LYS A 131 -5.91 13.16 0.25
N ASN A 132 -5.58 11.98 -0.26
CA ASN A 132 -4.93 10.92 0.53
C ASN A 132 -3.55 10.51 0.01
N PHE A 133 -3.18 10.90 -1.22
CA PHE A 133 -1.94 10.50 -1.85
C PHE A 133 -1.23 11.69 -2.50
N ASP A 134 0.09 11.73 -2.36
CA ASP A 134 0.95 12.61 -3.12
C ASP A 134 1.10 12.07 -4.56
N MET A 135 0.42 12.75 -5.50
CA MET A 135 0.36 12.35 -6.91
C MET A 135 1.72 12.41 -7.61
N GLN A 136 2.63 13.28 -7.15
CA GLN A 136 3.98 13.38 -7.69
C GLN A 136 4.82 12.20 -7.22
N ALA A 137 4.76 11.83 -5.95
CA ALA A 137 5.44 10.65 -5.41
C ALA A 137 4.96 9.34 -6.07
N LEU A 138 3.66 9.25 -6.40
CA LEU A 138 3.12 8.12 -7.16
C LEU A 138 3.60 8.08 -8.62
N GLY A 139 4.15 9.16 -9.16
CA GLY A 139 4.43 9.29 -10.60
C GLY A 139 3.17 9.22 -11.44
N TRP A 140 2.06 9.75 -10.94
CA TRP A 140 0.78 9.64 -11.63
C TRP A 140 0.76 10.37 -12.98
N GLN A 141 1.64 11.37 -13.15
CA GLN A 141 1.79 12.15 -14.38
C GLN A 141 2.52 11.39 -15.49
N THR A 142 3.34 10.39 -15.15
CA THR A 142 4.08 9.59 -16.13
C THR A 142 3.28 8.40 -16.64
N LEU A 143 2.03 8.25 -16.18
CA LEU A 143 1.16 7.14 -16.57
C LEU A 143 0.58 7.38 -17.96
N GLY A 144 0.59 6.34 -18.79
CA GLY A 144 -0.06 6.35 -20.09
C GLY A 144 -1.56 6.59 -19.97
N SER A 145 -2.16 7.20 -20.99
CA SER A 145 -3.60 7.48 -21.02
C SER A 145 -4.42 6.19 -20.95
N GLU A 146 -3.93 5.10 -21.53
CA GLU A 146 -4.56 3.78 -21.50
C GLU A 146 -4.57 3.16 -20.09
N ASP A 147 -3.43 3.22 -19.39
CA ASP A 147 -3.29 2.75 -18.00
C ASP A 147 -4.17 3.56 -17.04
N LEU A 148 -4.29 4.86 -17.27
CA LEU A 148 -5.20 5.70 -16.50
C LEU A 148 -6.66 5.28 -16.73
N VAL A 149 -7.04 5.02 -17.99
CA VAL A 149 -8.40 4.56 -18.32
C VAL A 149 -8.69 3.20 -17.67
N SER A 150 -7.74 2.26 -17.73
CA SER A 150 -7.87 0.94 -17.12
C SER A 150 -8.01 1.05 -15.60
N PHE A 151 -7.17 1.87 -14.94
CA PHE A 151 -7.28 2.16 -13.52
C PHE A 151 -8.66 2.70 -13.13
N PHE A 152 -9.17 3.72 -13.84
CA PHE A 152 -10.48 4.31 -13.50
C PHE A 152 -11.64 3.34 -13.76
N LYS A 153 -11.53 2.45 -14.76
CA LYS A 153 -12.51 1.38 -14.99
C LYS A 153 -12.52 0.39 -13.84
N SER A 154 -11.36 -0.10 -13.40
CA SER A 154 -11.24 -1.04 -12.28
C SER A 154 -11.64 -0.40 -10.94
N ALA A 155 -11.19 0.82 -10.66
CA ALA A 155 -11.57 1.56 -9.46
C ALA A 155 -13.08 1.83 -9.38
N HIS A 156 -13.77 1.95 -10.53
CA HIS A 156 -15.23 2.07 -10.56
C HIS A 156 -15.94 0.79 -10.09
N MET A 157 -15.33 -0.39 -10.26
CA MET A 157 -15.88 -1.67 -9.79
C MET A 157 -15.67 -1.85 -8.27
N CYS A 158 -14.73 -1.15 -7.67
CA CYS A 158 -14.40 -1.22 -6.25
C CYS A 158 -15.39 -0.53 -5.29
N LYS A 159 -16.65 -0.31 -5.71
CA LYS A 159 -17.70 0.24 -4.83
C LYS A 159 -18.15 -0.81 -3.82
N ASP A 160 -18.49 -0.37 -2.62
CA ASP A 160 -19.17 -1.24 -1.65
C ASP A 160 -20.67 -1.38 -1.95
N ALA A 161 -21.34 -2.28 -1.23
CA ALA A 161 -22.80 -2.40 -1.23
C ALA A 161 -23.53 -1.07 -0.96
N GLY A 162 -22.88 -0.13 -0.26
CA GLY A 162 -23.42 1.21 -0.01
C GLY A 162 -23.12 2.24 -1.13
N GLY A 163 -22.57 1.82 -2.27
CA GLY A 163 -22.20 2.70 -3.39
C GLY A 163 -21.04 3.65 -3.12
N ARG A 164 -20.42 3.57 -1.94
CA ARG A 164 -19.26 4.38 -1.53
C ARG A 164 -17.96 3.67 -1.89
N PHE A 165 -16.94 4.45 -2.18
CA PHE A 165 -15.59 3.97 -2.42
C PHE A 165 -14.82 3.85 -1.11
N LYS A 166 -14.14 2.72 -0.89
CA LYS A 166 -13.21 2.53 0.22
C LYS A 166 -11.79 2.88 -0.19
N LEU A 167 -11.09 3.61 0.66
CA LEU A 167 -9.69 3.96 0.45
C LEU A 167 -8.81 2.72 0.28
N ASP A 168 -9.03 1.68 1.08
CA ASP A 168 -8.21 0.44 1.02
C ASP A 168 -8.33 -0.27 -0.33
N LYS A 169 -9.53 -0.30 -0.92
CA LYS A 169 -9.75 -0.91 -2.24
C LYS A 169 -9.11 -0.10 -3.36
N ILE A 170 -9.18 1.23 -3.28
CA ILE A 170 -8.50 2.11 -4.24
C ILE A 170 -6.99 1.98 -4.09
N LYS A 171 -6.48 1.90 -2.86
CA LYS A 171 -5.05 1.68 -2.60
C LYS A 171 -4.57 0.37 -3.24
N LEU A 172 -5.33 -0.72 -3.07
CA LEU A 172 -5.02 -2.00 -3.73
C LEU A 172 -4.97 -1.84 -5.25
N GLN A 173 -5.93 -1.12 -5.84
CA GLN A 173 -5.94 -0.88 -7.28
C GLN A 173 -4.75 -0.05 -7.77
N ILE A 174 -4.35 0.97 -7.01
CA ILE A 174 -3.15 1.77 -7.32
C ILE A 174 -1.92 0.86 -7.32
N THR A 175 -1.77 0.02 -6.30
CA THR A 175 -0.66 -0.93 -6.19
C THR A 175 -0.66 -1.89 -7.39
N GLU A 176 -1.79 -2.49 -7.75
CA GLU A 176 -1.89 -3.40 -8.89
C GLU A 176 -1.54 -2.72 -10.23
N THR A 177 -2.06 -1.51 -10.47
CA THR A 177 -1.74 -0.74 -11.68
C THR A 177 -0.26 -0.41 -11.75
N LEU A 178 0.33 0.12 -10.67
CA LEU A 178 1.76 0.45 -10.63
C LEU A 178 2.65 -0.80 -10.78
N THR A 179 2.28 -1.91 -10.15
CA THR A 179 2.99 -3.19 -10.33
C THR A 179 2.92 -3.67 -11.78
N THR A 180 1.77 -3.55 -12.43
CA THR A 180 1.62 -3.91 -13.85
C THR A 180 2.53 -3.05 -14.73
N ILE A 181 2.54 -1.74 -14.51
CA ILE A 181 3.39 -0.81 -15.26
C ILE A 181 4.87 -1.12 -15.03
N HIS A 182 5.30 -1.29 -13.78
CA HIS A 182 6.69 -1.63 -13.49
C HIS A 182 7.10 -2.96 -14.14
N ARG A 183 6.22 -3.98 -14.15
CA ARG A 183 6.47 -5.24 -14.88
C ARG A 183 6.65 -5.00 -16.38
N THR A 184 5.80 -4.17 -17.00
CA THR A 184 5.92 -3.85 -18.43
C THR A 184 7.18 -3.04 -18.76
N LEU A 185 7.59 -2.12 -17.87
CA LEU A 185 8.81 -1.33 -18.04
C LEU A 185 10.07 -2.19 -17.88
N THR A 186 10.14 -3.01 -16.82
CA THR A 186 11.28 -3.92 -16.59
C THR A 186 11.43 -4.93 -17.73
N ARG A 187 10.31 -5.38 -18.32
CA ARG A 187 10.32 -6.24 -19.51
C ARG A 187 10.95 -5.57 -20.74
N LYS A 188 10.84 -4.24 -20.88
CA LYS A 188 11.42 -3.51 -22.02
C LYS A 188 12.93 -3.29 -21.89
N THR A 189 13.47 -3.31 -20.67
CA THR A 189 14.90 -3.00 -20.41
C THR A 189 15.83 -4.21 -20.40
N SER A 190 15.31 -5.43 -20.43
CA SER A 190 16.14 -6.64 -20.36
C SER A 190 16.74 -7.00 -21.72
N GLY A 191 17.83 -6.33 -22.08
CA GLY A 191 18.71 -6.82 -23.12
C GLY A 191 19.60 -7.92 -22.53
N GLY A 192 19.43 -9.17 -22.98
CA GLY A 192 20.18 -10.32 -22.44
C GLY A 192 21.69 -10.22 -22.62
N SER A 193 22.44 -11.12 -22.01
CA SER A 193 23.89 -11.26 -22.23
C SER A 193 24.17 -11.98 -23.55
N PHE A 194 25.32 -11.68 -24.17
CA PHE A 194 25.82 -12.43 -25.32
C PHE A 194 26.45 -13.73 -24.82
N LEU A 195 25.90 -14.87 -25.23
CA LEU A 195 26.39 -16.20 -24.86
C LEU A 195 26.58 -17.07 -26.13
N PRO A 196 27.54 -18.01 -26.15
CA PRO A 196 27.70 -18.94 -27.26
C PRO A 196 26.51 -19.92 -27.34
N LEU A 197 26.23 -20.45 -28.55
CA LEU A 197 25.11 -21.37 -28.81
C LEU A 197 25.11 -22.59 -27.87
N SER A 198 26.29 -23.12 -27.55
CA SER A 198 26.44 -24.27 -26.64
C SER A 198 25.89 -24.01 -25.24
N VAL A 199 25.95 -22.77 -24.75
CA VAL A 199 25.39 -22.41 -23.42
C VAL A 199 23.87 -22.38 -23.48
N TYR A 200 23.28 -21.90 -24.58
CA TYR A 200 21.83 -21.94 -24.77
C TYR A 200 21.30 -23.37 -24.96
N GLU A 201 22.05 -24.22 -25.65
CA GLU A 201 21.73 -25.64 -25.79
C GLU A 201 21.71 -26.36 -24.42
N GLN A 202 22.72 -26.12 -23.58
CA GLN A 202 22.78 -26.66 -22.22
C GLN A 202 21.62 -26.18 -21.32
N GLN A 203 21.12 -24.97 -21.57
CA GLN A 203 19.97 -24.41 -20.89
C GLN A 203 18.63 -24.89 -21.48
N GLY A 204 18.64 -25.70 -22.55
CA GLY A 204 17.45 -26.27 -23.18
C GLY A 204 16.70 -25.31 -24.12
N TYR A 205 17.36 -24.26 -24.61
CA TYR A 205 16.77 -23.38 -25.63
C TYR A 205 16.94 -23.95 -27.04
N ASP A 206 16.04 -23.57 -27.95
CA ASP A 206 16.10 -23.97 -29.35
C ASP A 206 17.20 -23.20 -30.11
N VAL A 207 18.31 -23.88 -30.32
CA VAL A 207 19.53 -23.37 -30.95
C VAL A 207 19.27 -22.85 -32.36
N LYS A 208 18.38 -23.51 -33.13
CA LYS A 208 18.09 -23.13 -34.52
C LYS A 208 17.34 -21.81 -34.60
N ALA A 209 16.32 -21.65 -33.75
CA ALA A 209 15.56 -20.41 -33.68
C ALA A 209 16.42 -19.22 -33.24
N ILE A 210 17.39 -19.45 -32.34
CA ILE A 210 18.35 -18.43 -31.89
C ILE A 210 19.28 -18.04 -33.04
N GLU A 211 19.83 -19.00 -33.77
CA GLU A 211 20.75 -18.71 -34.88
C GLU A 211 20.08 -17.88 -36.00
N GLU A 212 18.80 -18.12 -36.28
CA GLU A 212 18.05 -17.40 -37.33
C GLU A 212 17.59 -16.00 -36.93
N LYS A 213 17.19 -15.79 -35.66
CA LYS A 213 16.47 -14.57 -35.23
C LYS A 213 17.22 -13.69 -34.25
N ALA A 214 18.20 -14.22 -33.51
CA ALA A 214 18.88 -13.46 -32.47
C ALA A 214 19.97 -12.56 -33.05
N GLU A 215 20.19 -11.42 -32.39
CA GLU A 215 21.33 -10.56 -32.66
C GLU A 215 22.62 -11.30 -32.29
N TRP A 216 23.61 -11.30 -33.19
CA TRP A 216 24.89 -11.98 -32.95
C TRP A 216 26.07 -11.02 -33.08
N MET A 217 27.15 -11.33 -32.37
CA MET A 217 28.41 -10.59 -32.40
C MET A 217 29.58 -11.58 -32.49
N SER A 218 30.67 -11.17 -33.16
CA SER A 218 31.91 -11.94 -33.17
C SER A 218 32.75 -11.65 -31.93
N SER A 219 33.03 -12.66 -31.11
CA SER A 219 33.96 -12.63 -29.99
C SER A 219 35.27 -13.31 -30.37
N ALA A 220 36.40 -12.72 -30.00
CA ALA A 220 37.73 -13.29 -30.26
C ALA A 220 37.94 -14.65 -29.58
N LEU A 221 37.28 -14.88 -28.43
CA LEU A 221 37.48 -16.11 -27.64
C LEU A 221 36.49 -17.23 -28.01
N PHE A 222 35.26 -16.87 -28.37
CA PHE A 222 34.17 -17.84 -28.50
C PHE A 222 33.56 -17.90 -29.91
N GLY A 223 34.10 -17.14 -30.88
CA GLY A 223 33.52 -17.05 -32.22
C GLY A 223 32.18 -16.32 -32.20
N LYS A 224 31.12 -16.90 -32.78
CA LYS A 224 29.79 -16.29 -32.82
C LYS A 224 29.07 -16.42 -31.48
N VAL A 225 28.75 -15.30 -30.85
CA VAL A 225 27.92 -15.24 -29.64
C VAL A 225 26.59 -14.57 -29.95
N PHE A 226 25.52 -15.04 -29.33
CA PHE A 226 24.15 -14.62 -29.59
C PHE A 226 23.55 -13.95 -28.36
N ARG A 227 22.74 -12.93 -28.57
CA ARG A 227 22.02 -12.23 -27.50
C ARG A 227 20.57 -12.65 -27.52
N VAL A 228 20.20 -13.51 -26.59
CA VAL A 228 18.79 -13.85 -26.34
C VAL A 228 18.26 -12.96 -25.24
N ALA A 229 17.19 -12.21 -25.51
CA ALA A 229 16.54 -11.35 -24.51
C ALA A 229 15.89 -12.21 -23.41
N THR A 230 16.63 -12.49 -22.35
CA THR A 230 16.12 -13.15 -21.15
C THR A 230 15.44 -12.12 -20.27
N ILE A 231 14.12 -12.22 -20.14
CA ILE A 231 13.34 -11.36 -19.25
C ILE A 231 13.33 -12.01 -17.86
N THR A 232 14.29 -11.63 -17.01
CA THR A 232 14.25 -12.02 -15.59
C THR A 232 13.38 -11.02 -14.85
N VAL A 233 12.18 -11.44 -14.41
CA VAL A 233 11.27 -10.59 -13.63
C VAL A 233 11.35 -10.98 -12.16
N ASP A 234 12.05 -10.18 -11.36
CA ASP A 234 12.02 -10.30 -9.90
C ASP A 234 10.72 -9.72 -9.34
N HIS A 235 9.65 -10.53 -9.29
CA HIS A 235 8.32 -10.08 -8.84
C HIS A 235 8.33 -9.49 -7.42
N GLU A 236 9.08 -10.08 -6.50
CA GLU A 236 9.15 -9.64 -5.10
C GLU A 236 9.74 -8.23 -4.97
N LYS A 237 10.83 -7.95 -5.69
CA LYS A 237 11.48 -6.63 -5.70
C LYS A 237 10.55 -5.56 -6.28
N ILE A 238 9.85 -5.88 -7.38
CA ILE A 238 8.89 -4.95 -7.99
C ILE A 238 7.75 -4.64 -7.01
N GLU A 239 7.21 -5.64 -6.34
CA GLU A 239 6.14 -5.45 -5.37
C GLU A 239 6.60 -4.66 -4.14
N GLU A 240 7.82 -4.87 -3.67
CA GLU A 240 8.40 -4.11 -2.57
C GLU A 240 8.58 -2.63 -2.93
N VAL A 241 9.19 -2.33 -4.08
CA VAL A 241 9.37 -0.95 -4.58
C VAL A 241 8.03 -0.24 -4.75
N VAL A 242 7.03 -0.90 -5.34
CA VAL A 242 5.69 -0.32 -5.51
C VAL A 242 5.01 -0.10 -4.15
N ARG A 243 5.14 -1.06 -3.22
CA ARG A 243 4.57 -0.95 -1.87
C ARG A 243 5.19 0.21 -1.11
N GLU A 244 6.51 0.37 -1.15
CA GLU A 244 7.22 1.49 -0.54
C GLU A 244 6.78 2.82 -1.15
N ARG A 245 6.70 2.90 -2.48
CA ARG A 245 6.24 4.09 -3.20
C ARG A 245 4.84 4.53 -2.78
N VAL A 246 3.89 3.59 -2.74
CA VAL A 246 2.51 3.85 -2.31
C VAL A 246 2.46 4.28 -0.84
N GLN A 247 3.25 3.66 0.04
CA GLN A 247 3.31 4.05 1.44
C GLN A 247 3.89 5.46 1.63
N SER A 248 4.98 5.79 0.93
CA SER A 248 5.61 7.11 0.96
C SER A 248 4.65 8.20 0.47
N ALA A 249 3.88 7.92 -0.58
CA ALA A 249 2.85 8.84 -1.09
C ALA A 249 1.72 9.11 -0.08
N MET A 250 1.34 8.11 0.74
CA MET A 250 0.32 8.29 1.78
C MET A 250 0.80 9.11 2.98
N ARG A 251 2.08 8.96 3.38
CA ARG A 251 2.62 9.64 4.58
C ARG A 251 2.69 11.15 4.41
N LYS A 252 3.00 11.65 3.22
CA LYS A 252 3.21 13.08 2.96
C LYS A 252 1.93 13.92 3.13
N VAL A 253 0.78 13.40 2.72
CA VAL A 253 -0.47 14.19 2.73
C VAL A 253 -1.06 14.35 4.14
N GLY A 254 -0.80 13.40 5.04
CA GLY A 254 -1.24 13.50 6.44
C GLY A 254 -0.40 14.43 7.32
N GLY A 255 0.80 14.83 6.87
CA GLY A 255 1.77 15.60 7.65
C GLY A 255 1.72 17.12 7.44
N GLN A 256 0.91 17.62 6.49
CA GLN A 256 0.78 19.06 6.26
C GLN A 256 -0.04 19.70 7.38
N LYS A 257 0.69 20.08 8.45
CA LYS A 257 0.43 21.17 9.40
C LYS A 257 -1.05 21.48 9.64
N ARG A 258 -1.59 20.91 10.72
CA ARG A 258 -2.28 21.78 11.69
C ARG A 258 -1.25 22.84 12.04
N SER A 259 -1.52 24.08 11.65
CA SER A 259 -0.69 25.25 11.92
C SER A 259 -0.08 25.14 13.32
N ALA A 260 1.25 25.12 13.39
CA ALA A 260 1.94 25.48 14.62
C ALA A 260 1.38 26.84 15.07
N PRO A 261 1.04 27.02 16.35
CA PRO A 261 0.65 28.34 16.85
C PRO A 261 1.75 29.31 16.42
N LYS A 262 1.36 30.40 15.77
CA LYS A 262 2.28 31.51 15.53
C LYS A 262 2.63 32.04 16.91
N ASP A 263 3.84 31.75 17.35
CA ASP A 263 4.48 32.51 18.42
C ASP A 263 4.54 33.96 17.93
N GLY A 264 3.62 34.75 18.43
CA GLY A 264 3.67 36.19 18.34
C GLY A 264 4.75 36.65 19.29
N GLU A 265 5.81 37.21 18.71
CA GLU A 265 6.77 38.05 19.42
C GLU A 265 5.98 39.27 19.95
N GLY A 266 5.63 39.20 21.23
CA GLY A 266 4.98 40.24 22.00
C GLY A 266 5.73 40.34 23.32
N GLU A 267 6.75 41.17 23.30
CA GLU A 267 7.43 41.77 24.44
C GLU A 267 6.41 42.36 25.41
N GLN A 268 6.57 42.07 26.72
CA GLN A 268 6.49 43.03 27.84
C GLN A 268 5.87 42.49 29.15
N ASP A 269 6.67 42.64 30.20
CA ASP A 269 6.43 42.84 31.64
C ASP A 269 5.86 41.73 32.54
N ASP A 270 6.70 41.41 33.52
CA ASP A 270 6.43 40.77 34.79
C ASP A 270 5.25 41.41 35.54
N VAL A 271 4.22 40.63 35.84
CA VAL A 271 3.33 40.87 36.98
C VAL A 271 2.80 39.52 37.50
N ASP A 272 3.20 39.21 38.73
CA ASP A 272 2.57 38.22 39.60
C ASP A 272 1.06 38.43 39.66
N MET A 273 0.27 37.37 39.44
CA MET A 273 -1.03 37.27 40.10
C MET A 273 -1.54 35.82 40.16
N GLU A 274 -1.32 35.17 41.30
CA GLU A 274 -2.26 34.19 41.84
C GLU A 274 -3.62 34.88 42.03
N SER A 275 -4.62 34.59 41.19
CA SER A 275 -6.02 34.70 41.61
C SER A 275 -6.99 34.16 40.56
N LEU A 276 -8.07 33.57 41.08
CA LEU A 276 -9.36 33.32 40.43
C LEU A 276 -9.52 32.03 39.61
N ALA A 277 -9.67 30.96 40.39
CA ALA A 277 -10.83 30.09 40.21
C ALA A 277 -12.14 30.89 40.39
N SER A 278 -12.88 31.14 39.31
CA SER A 278 -14.36 31.23 39.26
C SER A 278 -14.82 31.88 37.96
N LEU A 279 -15.99 31.44 37.47
CA LEU A 279 -16.67 31.83 36.22
C LEU A 279 -15.96 31.26 34.97
N GLU A 280 -16.60 30.44 34.14
CA GLU A 280 -17.76 30.83 33.35
C GLU A 280 -18.82 29.72 33.23
N SER A 281 -20.02 30.10 33.71
CA SER A 281 -21.30 29.70 33.15
C SER A 281 -21.85 30.93 32.44
N SER A 282 -22.09 30.88 31.13
CA SER A 282 -23.23 31.57 30.52
C SER A 282 -23.49 31.12 29.09
N ASP A 283 -24.72 30.67 28.91
CA ASP A 283 -25.50 30.64 27.68
C ASP A 283 -25.41 31.95 26.88
N SER A 284 -25.43 31.83 25.56
CA SER A 284 -26.10 32.79 24.69
C SER A 284 -26.54 32.11 23.39
N GLU A 285 -27.85 32.07 23.24
CA GLU A 285 -28.61 31.68 22.07
C GLU A 285 -28.59 32.75 20.94
N ALA A 286 -29.07 32.31 19.77
CA ALA A 286 -29.49 33.07 18.58
C ALA A 286 -28.34 33.66 17.71
N SER A 287 -28.28 33.43 16.39
CA SER A 287 -29.37 33.65 15.44
C SER A 287 -29.28 32.81 14.15
N SER A 288 -30.49 32.52 13.67
CA SER A 288 -31.01 31.85 12.49
C SER A 288 -30.51 32.31 11.10
N VAL A 289 -30.32 31.34 10.18
CA VAL A 289 -30.76 31.43 8.76
C VAL A 289 -31.15 30.03 8.26
N PRO A 290 -32.42 29.75 7.92
CA PRO A 290 -32.84 28.50 7.30
C PRO A 290 -33.17 28.70 5.80
N LYS A 291 -32.55 27.89 4.93
CA LYS A 291 -33.13 27.58 3.61
C LYS A 291 -33.31 26.07 3.48
N ARG A 292 -34.55 25.67 3.77
CA ARG A 292 -35.07 24.31 3.75
C ARG A 292 -35.68 24.09 2.36
N GLN A 293 -35.07 23.25 1.53
CA GLN A 293 -35.73 22.68 0.36
C GLN A 293 -36.19 21.26 0.64
N LYS A 294 -37.37 20.99 0.09
CA LYS A 294 -38.33 19.95 0.39
C LYS A 294 -38.14 18.84 -0.63
N SER A 295 -37.87 17.61 -0.21
CA SER A 295 -38.27 16.45 -1.01
C SER A 295 -38.65 15.28 -0.10
N LYS A 296 -39.76 14.67 -0.51
CA LYS A 296 -40.59 13.72 0.22
C LYS A 296 -40.12 12.29 -0.04
N THR A 297 -40.60 11.42 0.85
CA THR A 297 -40.87 9.98 0.68
C THR A 297 -39.69 9.01 0.57
N GLY A 298 -39.43 8.32 1.68
CA GLY A 298 -38.66 7.08 1.74
C GLY A 298 -38.78 6.44 3.13
N LYS A 299 -39.61 5.40 3.24
CA LYS A 299 -39.99 4.60 4.42
C LYS A 299 -38.94 4.54 5.56
N ALA A 300 -39.31 5.11 6.70
CA ALA A 300 -38.55 5.06 7.94
C ALA A 300 -38.60 3.67 8.58
N LYS A 301 -37.46 2.97 8.60
CA LYS A 301 -37.22 1.83 9.49
C LYS A 301 -37.01 2.40 10.90
N LYS A 302 -38.00 2.24 11.80
CA LYS A 302 -37.93 2.62 13.23
C LYS A 302 -36.77 1.86 13.89
N VAL A 303 -35.56 2.43 13.85
CA VAL A 303 -34.46 2.01 14.71
C VAL A 303 -34.80 2.53 16.11
N LYS A 304 -35.12 1.60 17.01
CA LYS A 304 -35.42 1.83 18.42
C LYS A 304 -34.20 2.54 19.04
N LYS A 305 -34.25 3.87 19.13
CA LYS A 305 -33.19 4.71 19.70
C LYS A 305 -33.11 4.34 21.19
N GLN A 306 -32.18 3.47 21.54
CA GLN A 306 -31.93 3.10 22.93
C GLN A 306 -31.61 4.38 23.70
N LYS A 307 -32.43 4.68 24.70
CA LYS A 307 -32.31 5.84 25.58
C LYS A 307 -31.01 5.66 26.36
N THR A 308 -29.96 6.38 25.97
CA THR A 308 -28.69 6.41 26.70
C THR A 308 -28.96 6.96 28.09
N GLN A 309 -28.81 6.11 29.10
CA GLN A 309 -28.97 6.47 30.51
C GLN A 309 -27.92 7.54 30.85
N LYS A 310 -28.33 8.66 31.45
CA LYS A 310 -27.41 9.72 31.89
C LYS A 310 -26.52 9.13 33.00
N LEU A 311 -25.23 8.95 32.71
CA LEU A 311 -24.22 8.54 33.70
C LEU A 311 -24.10 9.60 34.81
N THR A 312 -23.98 9.16 36.06
CA THR A 312 -23.74 10.04 37.21
C THR A 312 -22.35 10.68 37.12
N GLY A 313 -22.13 11.80 37.82
CA GLY A 313 -20.84 12.50 37.83
C GLY A 313 -19.67 11.60 38.24
N GLU A 314 -19.91 10.72 39.22
CA GLU A 314 -18.93 9.76 39.74
C GLU A 314 -18.58 8.68 38.70
N GLN A 315 -19.58 8.13 38.01
CA GLN A 315 -19.35 7.17 36.91
C GLN A 315 -18.52 7.76 35.77
N LYS A 316 -18.65 9.07 35.49
CA LYS A 316 -17.81 9.75 34.49
C LYS A 316 -16.35 9.83 34.94
N LYS A 317 -16.09 10.07 36.23
CA LYS A 317 -14.73 10.11 36.80
C LYS A 317 -14.06 8.73 36.73
N ILE A 318 -14.76 7.68 37.15
CA ILE A 318 -14.30 6.28 37.07
C ILE A 318 -14.00 5.88 35.61
N LYS A 319 -14.88 6.25 34.68
CA LYS A 319 -14.65 5.99 33.24
C LYS A 319 -13.40 6.69 32.70
N LYS A 320 -13.11 7.92 33.14
CA LYS A 320 -11.90 8.67 32.74
C LYS A 320 -10.63 7.99 33.28
N GLU A 321 -10.65 7.53 34.53
CA GLU A 321 -9.54 6.79 35.16
C GLU A 321 -9.29 5.45 34.46
N ASN A 322 -10.33 4.62 34.26
CA ASN A 322 -10.21 3.35 33.54
C ASN A 322 -9.72 3.56 32.10
N GLN A 323 -10.18 4.63 31.42
CA GLN A 323 -9.71 4.95 30.07
C GLN A 323 -8.21 5.33 30.03
N ALA A 324 -7.68 5.97 31.08
CA ALA A 324 -6.25 6.23 31.17
C ALA A 324 -5.44 4.93 31.29
N GLN A 325 -5.91 3.96 32.08
CA GLN A 325 -5.27 2.64 32.21
C GLN A 325 -5.37 1.84 30.90
N ILE A 326 -6.54 1.84 30.23
CA ILE A 326 -6.71 1.22 28.91
C ILE A 326 -5.79 1.85 27.86
N LYS A 327 -5.50 3.15 27.95
CA LYS A 327 -4.53 3.79 27.04
C LYS A 327 -3.09 3.30 27.29
N LYS A 328 -2.67 3.16 28.55
CA LYS A 328 -1.35 2.58 28.91
C LYS A 328 -1.23 1.15 28.40
N ALA A 329 -2.27 0.35 28.63
CA ALA A 329 -2.41 -1.01 28.14
C ALA A 329 -2.21 -1.15 26.61
N ARG A 330 -2.95 -0.35 25.85
CA ARG A 330 -2.89 -0.37 24.38
C ARG A 330 -1.56 0.17 23.87
N ALA A 331 -0.90 1.04 24.62
CA ALA A 331 0.45 1.49 24.28
C ALA A 331 1.47 0.35 24.36
N LEU A 332 1.37 -0.53 25.37
CA LEU A 332 2.18 -1.74 25.45
C LEU A 332 1.96 -2.64 24.22
N GLU A 333 0.71 -2.96 23.93
CA GLU A 333 0.35 -3.81 22.79
C GLU A 333 0.89 -3.22 21.47
N LYS A 334 0.73 -1.92 21.26
CA LYS A 334 1.21 -1.22 20.06
C LYS A 334 2.73 -1.25 19.91
N VAL A 335 3.48 -1.25 21.02
CA VAL A 335 4.95 -1.21 21.00
C VAL A 335 5.56 -2.61 20.92
N VAL A 336 5.01 -3.58 21.66
CA VAL A 336 5.58 -4.94 21.78
C VAL A 336 5.08 -5.87 20.68
N ALA A 337 3.81 -5.78 20.26
CA ALA A 337 3.26 -6.70 19.26
C ALA A 337 4.00 -6.68 17.91
N PRO A 338 4.46 -5.53 17.38
CA PRO A 338 5.25 -5.52 16.13
C PRO A 338 6.66 -6.11 16.27
N ALA A 339 7.25 -6.11 17.47
CA ALA A 339 8.60 -6.64 17.71
C ALA A 339 8.61 -8.18 17.83
N LEU A 340 7.48 -8.76 18.25
CA LEU A 340 7.37 -10.18 18.57
C LEU A 340 7.56 -11.13 17.35
N PRO A 341 7.08 -10.81 16.13
CA PRO A 341 7.37 -11.60 14.94
C PRO A 341 8.85 -11.62 14.54
N ALA A 342 9.55 -10.49 14.70
CA ALA A 342 10.98 -10.41 14.40
C ALA A 342 11.79 -11.27 15.39
N ALA A 343 11.53 -11.11 16.69
CA ALA A 343 12.18 -11.93 17.73
C ALA A 343 11.90 -13.44 17.55
N LYS A 344 10.68 -13.82 17.12
CA LYS A 344 10.35 -15.22 16.78
C LYS A 344 11.10 -15.75 15.55
N ARG A 345 11.41 -14.90 14.57
CA ARG A 345 12.23 -15.30 13.41
C ARG A 345 13.67 -15.48 13.83
N ALA A 346 14.21 -14.57 14.64
CA ALA A 346 15.54 -14.69 15.23
C ALA A 346 15.69 -15.96 16.07
N LEU A 347 14.64 -16.36 16.82
CA LEU A 347 14.63 -17.60 17.60
C LEU A 347 14.69 -18.88 16.74
N LYS A 348 14.34 -18.82 15.46
CA LYS A 348 14.45 -19.98 14.55
C LYS A 348 15.85 -20.16 13.98
N ALA A 349 16.78 -19.25 14.24
CA ALA A 349 18.18 -19.43 13.86
C ALA A 349 18.81 -20.48 14.79
N ASP A 350 19.67 -21.34 14.24
CA ASP A 350 20.30 -22.46 14.96
C ASP A 350 21.15 -22.03 16.16
N HIS A 351 21.49 -20.74 16.25
CA HIS A 351 22.32 -20.15 17.29
C HIS A 351 21.63 -19.01 18.04
N ALA A 352 20.31 -19.07 18.18
CA ALA A 352 19.58 -18.07 18.96
C ALA A 352 20.00 -18.11 20.44
N PRO A 353 20.29 -16.95 21.07
CA PRO A 353 20.68 -16.92 22.47
C PRO A 353 19.50 -17.36 23.36
N VAL A 354 19.76 -18.22 24.35
CA VAL A 354 18.74 -18.74 25.30
C VAL A 354 17.97 -17.60 26.00
N ALA A 355 18.63 -16.46 26.24
CA ALA A 355 18.01 -15.27 26.82
C ALA A 355 16.87 -14.70 25.95
N LEU A 356 16.95 -14.83 24.62
CA LEU A 356 15.92 -14.35 23.69
C LEU A 356 14.62 -15.16 23.84
N GLU A 357 14.71 -16.47 24.11
CA GLU A 357 13.52 -17.30 24.33
C GLU A 357 12.73 -16.83 25.56
N GLY A 358 13.42 -16.60 26.67
CA GLY A 358 12.84 -16.07 27.90
C GLY A 358 12.15 -14.71 27.68
N LEU A 359 12.80 -13.80 26.94
CA LEU A 359 12.23 -12.49 26.61
C LEU A 359 11.02 -12.58 25.68
N VAL A 360 11.04 -13.45 24.68
CA VAL A 360 9.90 -13.69 23.78
C VAL A 360 8.70 -14.23 24.57
N GLN A 361 8.94 -15.14 25.53
CA GLN A 361 7.89 -15.69 26.37
C GLN A 361 7.31 -14.63 27.32
N ALA A 362 8.16 -13.86 28.00
CA ALA A 362 7.74 -12.75 28.86
C ALA A 362 6.94 -11.68 28.08
N ALA A 363 7.34 -11.36 26.85
CA ALA A 363 6.62 -10.45 25.97
C ALA A 363 5.23 -11.00 25.56
N LYS A 364 5.12 -12.30 25.25
CA LYS A 364 3.82 -12.94 24.97
C LYS A 364 2.89 -12.87 26.18
N GLU A 365 3.39 -13.16 27.38
CA GLU A 365 2.61 -13.14 28.62
C GLU A 365 2.17 -11.71 28.96
N SER A 366 3.03 -10.73 28.73
CA SER A 366 2.71 -9.31 28.89
C SER A 366 1.58 -8.86 27.97
N ILE A 367 1.58 -9.26 26.69
CA ILE A 367 0.47 -8.98 25.75
C ILE A 367 -0.81 -9.73 26.13
N LYS A 368 -0.72 -10.98 26.62
CA LYS A 368 -1.88 -11.73 27.11
C LYS A 368 -2.49 -11.09 28.36
N SER A 369 -1.65 -10.63 29.29
CA SER A 369 -2.08 -9.88 30.47
C SER A 369 -2.75 -8.57 30.05
N ALA A 370 -2.17 -7.89 29.06
CA ALA A 370 -2.68 -6.65 28.52
C ALA A 370 -4.09 -6.72 27.96
N THR A 371 -4.30 -7.70 27.10
CA THR A 371 -5.58 -7.92 26.43
C THR A 371 -6.66 -8.34 27.43
N LYS A 372 -6.31 -9.17 28.43
CA LYS A 372 -7.21 -9.51 29.56
C LYS A 372 -7.58 -8.27 30.38
N PHE A 373 -6.61 -7.41 30.70
CA PHE A 373 -6.85 -6.18 31.44
C PHE A 373 -7.79 -5.24 30.67
N ILE A 374 -7.54 -5.00 29.38
CA ILE A 374 -8.40 -4.14 28.55
C ILE A 374 -9.85 -4.66 28.56
N ALA A 375 -10.03 -5.97 28.35
CA ALA A 375 -11.35 -6.58 28.36
C ALA A 375 -12.04 -6.46 29.74
N ASN A 376 -11.30 -6.59 30.84
CA ASN A 376 -11.84 -6.42 32.19
C ASN A 376 -12.20 -4.95 32.49
N ALA A 377 -11.30 -4.01 32.16
CA ALA A 377 -11.50 -2.59 32.36
C ALA A 377 -12.71 -2.05 31.56
N GLU A 378 -12.93 -2.56 30.34
CA GLU A 378 -14.12 -2.24 29.55
C GLU A 378 -15.42 -2.77 30.19
N LYS A 379 -15.40 -3.98 30.76
CA LYS A 379 -16.53 -4.56 31.51
C LYS A 379 -16.82 -3.78 32.80
N LEU A 380 -15.80 -3.47 33.60
CA LEU A 380 -15.94 -2.68 34.83
C LEU A 380 -16.41 -1.26 34.53
N SER A 381 -15.90 -0.64 33.46
CA SER A 381 -16.37 0.68 33.01
C SER A 381 -17.84 0.68 32.59
N ALA A 382 -18.39 -0.45 32.12
CA ALA A 382 -19.82 -0.57 31.80
C ALA A 382 -20.68 -0.67 33.07
N LYS A 383 -20.13 -1.25 34.14
CA LYS A 383 -20.78 -1.37 35.47
C LYS A 383 -20.61 -0.11 36.33
N GLY A 384 -19.67 0.77 35.98
CA GLY A 384 -19.33 1.94 36.79
C GLY A 384 -18.36 1.63 37.93
N GLU A 385 -17.62 0.53 37.84
CA GLU A 385 -16.64 0.09 38.83
C GLU A 385 -15.21 0.51 38.43
N LYS A 386 -14.37 0.83 39.44
CA LYS A 386 -12.97 1.21 39.24
C LYS A 386 -12.12 -0.03 38.98
N CYS A 387 -11.26 0.03 37.97
CA CYS A 387 -10.28 -1.01 37.67
C CYS A 387 -8.99 -0.77 38.46
N ASP A 388 -8.32 -1.85 38.84
CA ASP A 388 -7.01 -1.76 39.50
C ASP A 388 -5.98 -1.06 38.59
N PRO A 389 -5.04 -0.28 39.15
CA PRO A 389 -3.97 0.33 38.39
C PRO A 389 -3.12 -0.74 37.70
N TRP A 390 -2.83 -0.54 36.42
CA TRP A 390 -1.89 -1.40 35.72
C TRP A 390 -0.49 -0.78 35.78
N GLU A 391 0.39 -1.46 36.51
CA GLU A 391 1.82 -1.16 36.57
C GLU A 391 2.59 -2.15 35.69
N PHE A 392 3.00 -1.70 34.51
CA PHE A 392 3.95 -2.42 33.67
C PHE A 392 4.74 -1.42 32.83
N ASP A 393 6.07 -1.48 32.91
CA ASP A 393 6.93 -0.61 32.11
C ASP A 393 7.09 -1.15 30.68
N ALA A 394 6.14 -0.75 29.85
CA ALA A 394 6.10 -1.10 28.44
C ALA A 394 7.35 -0.66 27.66
N LYS A 395 7.97 0.46 28.05
CA LYS A 395 9.12 1.00 27.33
C LYS A 395 10.36 0.19 27.62
N LYS A 396 10.58 -0.19 28.88
CA LYS A 396 11.71 -1.02 29.29
C LYS A 396 11.68 -2.38 28.60
N CYS A 397 10.56 -3.11 28.68
CA CYS A 397 10.41 -4.43 28.05
C CYS A 397 10.62 -4.36 26.52
N ALA A 398 10.06 -3.36 25.85
CA ALA A 398 10.24 -3.20 24.41
C ALA A 398 11.68 -2.84 24.01
N LYS A 399 12.38 -2.05 24.83
CA LYS A 399 13.78 -1.67 24.59
C LYS A 399 14.70 -2.89 24.73
N GLU A 400 14.52 -3.68 25.78
CA GLU A 400 15.29 -4.91 26.03
C GLU A 400 15.04 -5.96 24.93
N LEU A 401 13.78 -6.15 24.50
CA LEU A 401 13.45 -7.08 23.43
C LEU A 401 14.08 -6.66 22.09
N ARG A 402 14.10 -5.36 21.77
CA ARG A 402 14.72 -4.86 20.54
C ARG A 402 16.25 -4.98 20.57
N ALA A 403 16.88 -4.65 21.69
CA ALA A 403 18.33 -4.76 21.86
C ALA A 403 18.79 -6.21 21.67
N THR A 404 18.16 -7.15 22.36
CA THR A 404 18.49 -8.59 22.27
C THR A 404 18.16 -9.20 20.90
N THR A 405 17.09 -8.74 20.24
CA THR A 405 16.80 -9.17 18.86
C THR A 405 17.89 -8.68 17.90
N ALA A 406 18.36 -7.44 18.05
CA ALA A 406 19.43 -6.89 17.21
C ALA A 406 20.77 -7.62 17.43
N GLU A 407 21.10 -7.96 18.67
CA GLU A 407 22.27 -8.78 19.01
C GLU A 407 22.18 -10.18 18.36
N ALA A 408 21.02 -10.83 18.43
CA ALA A 408 20.80 -12.13 17.80
C ALA A 408 20.93 -12.07 16.26
N GLU A 409 20.42 -11.02 15.62
CA GLU A 409 20.59 -10.81 14.18
C GLU A 409 22.04 -10.52 13.79
N GLN A 410 22.79 -9.78 14.61
CA GLN A 410 24.21 -9.55 14.41
C GLN A 410 25.03 -10.84 14.54
N LEU A 411 24.75 -11.65 15.57
CA LEU A 411 25.36 -12.97 15.75
C LEU A 411 25.07 -13.87 14.55
N ALA A 412 23.82 -13.91 14.08
CA ALA A 412 23.44 -14.70 12.90
C ALA A 412 24.21 -14.26 11.64
N LYS A 413 24.45 -12.95 11.45
CA LYS A 413 25.29 -12.44 10.35
C LYS A 413 26.74 -12.86 10.49
N ILE A 414 27.32 -12.76 11.68
CA ILE A 414 28.72 -13.16 11.95
C ILE A 414 28.88 -14.65 11.67
N VAL A 415 27.98 -15.49 12.19
CA VAL A 415 27.98 -16.94 11.97
C VAL A 415 27.87 -17.27 10.48
N LYS A 416 26.97 -16.58 9.76
CA LYS A 416 26.83 -16.78 8.30
C LYS A 416 28.10 -16.41 7.54
N ASN A 417 28.81 -15.37 7.96
CA ASN A 417 30.03 -14.91 7.30
C ASN A 417 31.25 -15.81 7.62
N LEU A 418 31.28 -16.45 8.78
CA LEU A 418 32.34 -17.39 9.18
C LEU A 418 32.30 -18.70 8.37
N GLY A 419 31.12 -19.10 7.89
CA GLY A 419 30.94 -20.39 7.23
C GLY A 419 31.17 -21.58 8.17
N THR A 420 31.08 -22.81 7.64
CA THR A 420 31.28 -24.04 8.41
C THR A 420 32.70 -24.17 8.94
N ASP A 421 33.68 -23.74 8.15
CA ASP A 421 35.10 -23.91 8.47
C ASP A 421 35.55 -22.90 9.54
N GLY A 422 35.04 -21.67 9.47
CA GLY A 422 35.25 -20.66 10.51
C GLY A 422 34.63 -21.07 11.85
N LEU A 423 33.44 -21.67 11.82
CA LEU A 423 32.79 -22.21 13.03
C LEU A 423 33.58 -23.37 13.65
N ALA A 424 34.08 -24.29 12.83
CA ALA A 424 34.91 -25.40 13.31
C ALA A 424 36.20 -24.91 13.97
N THR A 425 36.81 -23.87 13.40
CA THR A 425 38.01 -23.23 13.95
C THR A 425 37.72 -22.56 15.29
N LEU A 426 36.61 -21.83 15.40
CA LEU A 426 36.15 -21.19 16.64
C LEU A 426 35.81 -22.20 17.74
N ALA A 427 35.19 -23.32 17.38
CA ALA A 427 34.91 -24.40 18.33
C ALA A 427 36.20 -25.03 18.85
N LYS A 428 37.19 -25.24 17.98
CA LYS A 428 38.49 -25.77 18.36
C LYS A 428 39.24 -24.83 19.31
N THR A 429 39.31 -23.53 18.99
CA THR A 429 39.97 -22.55 19.86
C THR A 429 39.27 -22.37 21.20
N ALA A 430 37.93 -22.49 21.25
CA ALA A 430 37.18 -22.47 22.51
C ALA A 430 37.52 -23.67 23.40
N VAL A 431 37.65 -24.87 22.83
CA VAL A 431 38.06 -26.08 23.58
C VAL A 431 39.49 -25.94 24.09
N GLU A 432 40.41 -25.45 23.25
CA GLU A 432 41.81 -25.21 23.64
C GLU A 432 41.91 -24.17 24.77
N ALA A 433 41.12 -23.09 24.71
CA ALA A 433 41.07 -22.07 25.76
C ALA A 433 40.52 -22.63 27.08
N ALA A 434 39.45 -23.43 27.04
CA ALA A 434 38.89 -24.07 28.24
C ALA A 434 39.86 -25.07 28.88
N GLN A 435 40.60 -25.83 28.07
CA GLN A 435 41.65 -26.72 28.57
C GLN A 435 42.79 -25.93 29.22
N ALA A 436 43.19 -24.81 28.64
CA ALA A 436 44.23 -23.94 29.21
C ALA A 436 43.82 -23.30 30.55
N GLU A 437 42.54 -22.95 30.72
CA GLU A 437 42.03 -22.50 32.04
C GLU A 437 41.99 -23.63 33.06
N ALA A 438 41.57 -24.84 32.66
CA ALA A 438 41.56 -26.00 33.55
C ALA A 438 42.96 -26.37 34.06
N THR A 439 43.99 -26.28 33.20
CA THR A 439 45.38 -26.52 33.63
C THR A 439 45.87 -25.44 34.60
N LYS A 440 45.53 -24.16 34.37
CA LYS A 440 45.89 -23.07 35.29
C LYS A 440 45.26 -23.24 36.67
N ASN A 441 44.01 -23.69 36.74
CA ASN A 441 43.32 -23.92 38.01
C ASN A 441 43.82 -25.15 38.77
N ASN A 442 44.57 -26.05 38.11
CA ASN A 442 45.14 -27.24 38.74
C ASN A 442 46.59 -27.02 39.21
N GLU A 443 47.22 -25.93 38.75
CA GLU A 443 48.54 -25.46 39.19
C GLU A 443 48.48 -24.45 40.35
N GLN A 444 47.28 -23.94 40.67
CA GLN A 444 46.97 -23.16 41.86
C GLN A 444 46.45 -24.06 42.98
#